data_AF-A0A2M6U798-F1
#
_entry.id   AF-A0A2M6U798-F1
#
_cell.length_a   1.000
_cell.length_b   1.000
_cell.length_c   1.000
_cell.angle_alpha   90.00
_cell.angle_beta   90.00
_cell.angle_gamma   90.00
#
_symmetry.space_group_name_H-M   'P 1'
#
loop_
_entity.id
_entity.type
_entity.pdbx_description
1 polymer ?
#
loop_
_entity_poly.entity_id
_entity_poly.type
_entity_poly.pdbx_seq_one_letter_code
_entity_poly.pdbx_strand_id
1 'polypeptide(L)'
;MKDGSGRWLPSRWEDLLQKALDALDSLEGGAGPWTFGGGTALAQILDHRISYDVDIFLDSSNDLKNLAPNTNPVTKSLCDSWQ
;
A
#
# COMPACT_ATOMS: atom_id res chain seq x y z
N MET A 1 2.58 -10.50 14.95
CA MET A 1 1.11 -10.37 15.17
C MET A 1 0.31 -10.63 13.88
N LYS A 2 -0.17 -11.84 13.60
CA LYS A 2 -1.07 -12.12 12.43
C LYS A 2 -2.52 -12.36 12.84
N ASP A 3 -2.75 -12.50 14.13
CA ASP A 3 -4.04 -12.85 14.73
C ASP A 3 -4.74 -11.52 14.96
N GLY A 4 -5.81 -11.23 14.21
CA GLY A 4 -6.53 -9.95 14.26
C GLY A 4 -6.82 -9.48 15.70
N SER A 5 -7.02 -8.18 15.90
CA SER A 5 -7.48 -7.72 17.22
C SER A 5 -8.86 -8.32 17.46
N GLY A 6 -9.28 -8.67 18.67
CA GLY A 6 -10.56 -9.36 18.94
C GLY A 6 -11.85 -8.70 18.41
N ARG A 7 -11.75 -7.56 17.71
CA ARG A 7 -12.82 -6.87 16.96
C ARG A 7 -12.73 -6.99 15.43
N TRP A 8 -11.60 -7.36 14.86
CA TRP A 8 -11.32 -7.32 13.42
C TRP A 8 -10.75 -8.67 12.95
N LEU A 9 -11.01 -9.00 11.67
CA LEU A 9 -10.37 -10.14 11.02
C LEU A 9 -8.83 -10.01 11.04
N PRO A 10 -8.08 -11.10 10.80
CA PRO A 10 -6.64 -11.03 10.58
C PRO A 10 -6.29 -9.93 9.58
N SER A 11 -5.24 -9.18 9.89
CA SER A 11 -4.76 -8.14 8.98
C SER A 11 -4.29 -8.74 7.66
N ARG A 12 -4.64 -8.07 6.56
CA ARG A 12 -4.22 -8.39 5.19
C ARG A 12 -3.24 -7.34 4.65
N TRP A 13 -2.45 -6.71 5.51
CA TRP A 13 -1.52 -5.66 5.09
C TRP A 13 -0.47 -6.16 4.09
N GLU A 14 -0.06 -7.44 4.15
CA GLU A 14 0.86 -8.04 3.18
C GLU A 14 0.23 -8.06 1.77
N ASP A 15 -1.06 -8.43 1.68
CA ASP A 15 -1.82 -8.39 0.42
C ASP A 15 -1.96 -6.95 -0.10
N LEU A 16 -2.24 -5.99 0.80
CA LEU A 16 -2.32 -4.58 0.45
C LEU A 16 -0.97 -4.03 -0.04
N LEU A 17 0.13 -4.43 0.60
CA LEU A 17 1.48 -4.06 0.15
C LEU A 17 1.72 -4.60 -1.25
N GLN A 18 1.37 -5.86 -1.52
CA GLN A 18 1.47 -6.41 -2.86
C GLN A 18 0.64 -5.61 -3.88
N LYS A 19 -0.58 -5.19 -3.54
CA LYS A 19 -1.39 -4.33 -4.43
C LYS A 19 -0.78 -2.96 -4.65
N ALA A 20 -0.16 -2.38 -3.62
CA ALA A 20 0.57 -1.13 -3.78
C ALA A 20 1.76 -1.29 -4.73
N LEU A 21 2.51 -2.40 -4.63
CA LEU A 21 3.60 -2.72 -5.55
C LEU A 21 3.10 -2.91 -6.99
N ASP A 22 1.99 -3.63 -7.19
CA ASP A 22 1.36 -3.78 -8.51
C ASP A 22 1.03 -2.41 -9.14
N ALA A 23 0.59 -1.44 -8.32
CA ALA A 23 0.35 -0.07 -8.78
C ALA A 23 1.65 0.67 -9.12
N LEU A 24 2.70 0.55 -8.31
CA LEU A 24 4.01 1.16 -8.59
C LEU A 24 4.62 0.63 -9.89
N ASP A 25 4.52 -0.68 -10.14
CA ASP A 25 5.02 -1.33 -11.35
C ASP A 25 4.26 -0.91 -12.62
N SER A 26 3.07 -0.34 -12.47
CA SER A 26 2.27 0.17 -13.59
C SER A 26 2.73 1.53 -14.13
N LEU A 27 3.65 2.21 -13.43
CA LEU A 27 4.20 3.48 -13.88
C LEU A 27 5.11 3.30 -15.10
N GLU A 28 5.01 4.19 -16.07
CA GLU A 28 5.88 4.19 -17.25
C GLU A 28 7.34 4.43 -16.82
N GLY A 29 8.22 3.49 -17.14
CA GLY A 29 9.62 3.52 -16.68
C GLY A 29 9.85 2.97 -15.26
N GLY A 30 8.78 2.50 -14.60
CA GLY A 30 8.81 2.04 -13.21
C GLY A 30 8.77 3.19 -12.19
N ALA A 31 8.42 2.86 -10.95
CA ALA A 31 8.47 3.85 -9.87
C ALA A 31 9.91 4.28 -9.57
N GLY A 32 10.11 5.57 -9.32
CA GLY A 32 11.35 6.07 -8.72
C GLY A 32 11.56 5.56 -7.28
N PRO A 33 12.55 6.09 -6.55
CA PRO A 33 12.74 5.76 -5.13
C PRO A 33 11.44 5.96 -4.33
N TRP A 34 11.12 4.96 -3.52
CA TRP A 34 9.95 4.95 -2.66
C TRP A 34 10.27 4.28 -1.32
N THR A 35 9.46 4.57 -0.31
CA THR A 35 9.64 4.04 1.05
C THR A 35 8.35 3.42 1.57
N PHE A 36 8.44 2.20 2.11
CA PHE A 36 7.38 1.64 2.97
C PHE A 36 7.48 2.26 4.35
N GLY A 37 6.42 2.95 4.77
CA GLY A 37 6.45 3.75 5.98
C GLY A 37 5.15 3.72 6.77
N GLY A 38 4.94 4.81 7.50
CA GLY A 38 3.71 5.07 8.22
C GLY A 38 3.40 4.03 9.31
N GLY A 39 2.11 3.82 9.52
CA GLY A 39 1.62 3.06 10.66
C GLY A 39 2.09 1.61 10.64
N THR A 40 2.05 0.99 9.46
CA THR A 40 2.31 -0.44 9.28
C THR A 40 3.80 -0.75 9.35
N ALA A 41 4.66 0.07 8.76
CA ALA A 41 6.11 -0.12 8.92
C ALA A 41 6.54 -0.05 10.40
N LEU A 42 6.04 0.95 11.14
CA LEU A 42 6.31 1.05 12.58
C LEU A 42 5.75 -0.13 13.37
N ALA A 43 4.56 -0.61 13.02
CA ALA A 43 3.96 -1.79 13.64
C ALA A 43 4.80 -3.07 13.43
N GLN A 44 5.42 -3.23 12.25
CA GLN A 44 6.35 -4.34 11.98
C GLN A 44 7.67 -4.20 12.74
N ILE A 45 8.24 -2.99 12.83
CA ILE A 45 9.52 -2.75 13.49
C ILE A 45 9.42 -2.93 15.01
N LEU A 46 8.33 -2.43 15.61
CA LEU A 46 8.17 -2.37 17.06
C LEU A 46 7.30 -3.51 17.64
N ASP A 47 6.65 -4.30 16.79
CA ASP A 47 5.73 -5.39 17.15
C ASP A 47 4.68 -4.98 18.21
N HIS A 48 4.21 -3.73 18.17
CA HIS A 48 3.41 -3.14 19.26
C HIS A 48 1.91 -3.09 19.00
N ARG A 49 1.46 -3.30 17.76
CA ARG A 49 0.04 -3.35 17.39
C ARG A 49 -0.18 -3.99 16.03
N ILE A 50 -1.39 -4.46 15.78
CA ILE A 50 -1.82 -4.89 14.45
C ILE A 50 -2.17 -3.66 13.61
N SER A 51 -1.64 -3.59 12.38
CA SER A 51 -1.98 -2.55 11.40
C SER A 51 -2.79 -3.16 10.26
N TYR A 52 -3.65 -2.38 9.59
CA TYR A 52 -4.63 -2.89 8.62
C TYR A 52 -4.54 -2.23 7.24
N ASP A 53 -3.67 -1.24 7.09
CA ASP A 53 -3.43 -0.45 5.89
C ASP A 53 -1.94 -0.50 5.50
N VAL A 54 -1.54 0.20 4.43
CA VAL A 54 -0.15 0.39 4.04
C VAL A 54 0.06 1.83 3.60
N ASP A 55 1.21 2.41 3.97
CA ASP A 55 1.62 3.74 3.53
C ASP A 55 2.90 3.60 2.69
N ILE A 56 2.85 4.11 1.45
CA ILE A 56 3.98 4.19 0.53
C ILE A 56 4.26 5.67 0.24
N PHE A 57 5.51 6.07 0.43
CA PHE A 57 5.97 7.44 0.18
C PHE A 57 6.80 7.46 -1.10
N LEU A 58 6.52 8.43 -1.96
CA LEU A 58 7.19 8.65 -3.24
C LEU A 58 7.87 10.01 -3.23
N ASP A 59 9.08 10.09 -3.76
CA ASP A 59 9.80 11.36 -3.89
C ASP A 59 9.31 12.17 -5.11
N SER A 60 8.73 11.49 -6.10
CA SER A 60 8.23 12.10 -7.34
C SER A 60 6.75 12.48 -7.22
N SER A 61 6.46 13.77 -7.28
CA SER A 61 5.08 14.27 -7.37
C SER A 61 4.38 13.88 -8.68
N ASN A 62 5.16 13.64 -9.74
CA ASN A 62 4.65 13.16 -11.02
C ASN A 62 4.17 11.70 -10.90
N ASP A 63 4.94 10.86 -10.20
CA ASP A 63 4.57 9.46 -9.95
C ASP A 63 3.29 9.40 -9.12
N LEU A 64 3.21 10.22 -8.06
CA LEU A 64 2.00 10.32 -7.25
C LEU A 64 0.76 10.72 -8.08
N LYS A 65 0.90 11.70 -8.97
CA LYS A 65 -0.17 12.10 -9.89
C LYS A 65 -0.55 10.97 -10.86
N ASN A 66 0.45 10.29 -11.41
CA ASN A 66 0.27 9.21 -12.37
C ASN A 66 -0.23 7.91 -11.74
N LEU A 67 -0.23 7.79 -10.42
CA LEU A 67 -0.88 6.71 -9.68
C LEU A 67 -2.34 7.02 -9.33
N ALA A 68 -2.80 8.26 -9.46
CA ALA A 68 -4.16 8.62 -9.10
C ALA A 68 -5.19 7.77 -9.88
N PRO A 69 -6.26 7.22 -9.25
CA PRO A 69 -7.20 6.31 -9.91
C PRO A 69 -7.91 6.88 -11.15
N ASN A 70 -8.02 8.21 -11.28
CA ASN A 70 -8.57 8.84 -12.48
C ASN A 70 -7.59 8.89 -13.67
N THR A 71 -6.31 8.59 -13.41
CA THR A 71 -5.20 8.64 -14.36
C THR A 71 -4.65 7.24 -14.63
N ASN A 72 -4.58 6.40 -13.61
CA ASN A 72 -4.02 5.05 -13.67
C ASN A 72 -5.11 3.97 -13.68
N PRO A 73 -5.24 3.19 -14.78
CA PRO A 73 -6.25 2.13 -14.85
C PRO A 73 -5.97 0.96 -13.89
N VAL A 74 -4.70 0.66 -13.57
CA VAL A 74 -4.33 -0.39 -12.61
C VAL A 74 -4.76 0.04 -11.21
N THR A 75 -4.39 1.26 -10.77
CA THR A 75 -4.86 1.77 -9.47
C THR A 75 -6.38 1.81 -9.41
N LYS A 76 -7.06 2.25 -10.48
CA LYS A 76 -8.53 2.26 -10.54
C LYS A 76 -9.11 0.86 -10.33
N SER A 77 -8.59 -0.13 -11.04
CA SER A 77 -9.04 -1.51 -10.93
C SER A 77 -8.83 -2.05 -9.51
N LEU A 78 -7.71 -1.73 -8.87
CA LEU A 78 -7.43 -2.12 -7.48
C LEU A 78 -8.44 -1.50 -6.50
N CYS A 79 -8.75 -0.21 -6.65
CA CYS A 79 -9.76 0.47 -5.84
C CYS A 79 -11.17 -0.13 -6.00
N ASP A 80 -11.51 -0.60 -7.20
CA ASP A 80 -12.83 -1.16 -7.49
C ASP A 80 -12.99 -2.63 -7.08
N SER A 81 -11.89 -3.38 -7.02
CA SER A 81 -11.91 -4.85 -6.86
C SER A 81 -11.50 -5.33 -5.47
N TRP A 82 -10.92 -4.47 -4.64
CA TRP A 82 -10.50 -4.86 -3.29
C TRP A 82 -11.69 -5.15 -2.37
N GLN A 83 -11.67 -6.33 -1.73
CA GLN A 83 -12.66 -6.83 -0.76
C GLN A 83 -12.00 -7.35 0.50
#